data_AF-A0A094WGM9-F1
#
_entry.id   AF-A0A094WGM9-F1
#
_cell.length_a   1.000
_cell.length_b   1.000
_cell.length_c   1.000
_cell.angle_alpha   90.00
_cell.angle_beta   90.00
_cell.angle_gamma   90.00
#
_symmetry.space_group_name_H-M   'P 1'
#
loop_
_entity.id
_entity.type
_entity.pdbx_description
1 polymer ?
#
loop_
_entity_poly.entity_id
_entity_poly.type
_entity_poly.pdbx_seq_one_letter_code
_entity_poly.pdbx_strand_id
1 'polypeptide(L)'
;MKKNLKWVVLALMMIIGVFIGAIIGAITLLGVLYPSGEITVTIENQTDEDIEGLMTTFTNNITDIELPPVESGEVYSFNVKTVADDFYEGSMQLIYDSYSETIVGYIGRGYGGKVEVIIESIDEDNQLNARITHTVK
;
A
#
# COMPACT_ATOMS: atom_id res chain seq x y z
N MET A 1 17.99 -8.78 54.83
CA MET A 1 17.62 -7.83 53.76
C MET A 1 18.01 -8.24 52.32
N LYS A 2 19.14 -8.91 52.06
CA LYS A 2 19.60 -9.21 50.68
C LYS A 2 18.79 -10.26 49.88
N LYS A 3 18.04 -11.16 50.54
CA LYS A 3 17.35 -12.29 49.89
C LYS A 3 16.18 -11.83 49.00
N ASN A 4 15.46 -10.78 49.43
CA ASN A 4 14.32 -10.24 48.70
C ASN A 4 14.76 -9.39 47.51
N LEU A 5 15.93 -8.74 47.60
CA LEU A 5 16.48 -7.92 46.51
C LEU A 5 16.79 -8.75 45.27
N LYS A 6 17.31 -9.98 45.42
CA LYS A 6 17.59 -10.86 44.28
C LYS A 6 16.33 -11.23 43.50
N TRP A 7 15.25 -11.56 44.19
CA TRP A 7 13.97 -11.90 43.56
C TRP A 7 13.31 -10.69 42.90
N VAL A 8 13.42 -9.51 43.51
CA VAL A 8 12.95 -8.25 42.90
C VAL A 8 13.73 -7.94 41.62
N VAL A 9 15.05 -8.09 41.63
CA VAL A 9 15.89 -7.89 40.43
C VAL A 9 15.54 -8.91 39.35
N LEU A 10 15.35 -10.19 39.70
CA LEU A 10 14.90 -11.23 38.76
C LEU A 10 13.54 -10.93 38.14
N ALA A 11 12.57 -10.49 38.95
CA ALA A 11 11.25 -10.10 38.47
C ALA A 11 11.32 -8.89 37.51
N LEU A 12 12.12 -7.87 37.84
CA LEU A 12 12.34 -6.72 36.97
C LEU A 12 12.98 -7.12 35.63
N MET A 13 13.98 -8.02 35.65
CA MET A 13 14.61 -8.50 34.43
C MET A 13 13.65 -9.28 33.53
N MET A 14 12.74 -10.10 34.11
CA MET A 14 11.70 -10.77 33.32
C MET A 14 10.74 -9.77 32.68
N ILE A 15 10.27 -8.77 33.43
CA ILE A 15 9.38 -7.73 32.90
C ILE A 15 10.05 -7.00 31.73
N ILE A 16 11.31 -6.58 31.91
CA ILE A 16 12.09 -5.94 30.84
C ILE A 16 12.20 -6.86 29.62
N GLY A 17 12.47 -8.16 29.82
CA GLY A 17 12.54 -9.13 28.73
C GLY A 17 11.25 -9.24 27.93
N VAL A 18 10.08 -9.28 28.61
CA VAL A 18 8.77 -9.31 27.93
C VAL A 18 8.53 -8.01 27.14
N PHE A 19 8.85 -6.85 27.72
CA PHE A 19 8.71 -5.57 27.02
C PHE A 19 9.59 -5.49 25.77
N ILE A 20 10.86 -5.89 25.86
CA ILE A 20 11.77 -5.93 24.71
C ILE A 20 11.23 -6.86 23.63
N GLY A 21 10.77 -8.06 24.01
CA GLY A 21 10.17 -9.01 23.07
C GLY A 21 8.95 -8.44 22.35
N ALA A 22 8.06 -7.75 23.08
CA ALA A 22 6.89 -7.12 22.50
C ALA A 22 7.25 -5.98 21.51
N ILE A 23 8.26 -5.17 21.84
CA ILE A 23 8.74 -4.09 20.96
C ILE A 23 9.33 -4.67 19.67
N ILE A 24 10.20 -5.68 19.78
CA ILE A 24 10.79 -6.33 18.60
C ILE A 24 9.69 -6.95 17.73
N GLY A 25 8.73 -7.66 18.35
CA GLY A 25 7.60 -8.25 17.64
C GLY A 25 6.73 -7.22 16.93
N ALA A 26 6.51 -6.05 17.53
CA ALA A 26 5.78 -4.96 16.90
C ALA A 26 6.55 -4.39 15.69
N ILE A 27 7.87 -4.19 15.82
CA ILE A 27 8.71 -3.68 14.74
C ILE A 27 8.74 -4.66 13.56
N THR A 28 8.90 -5.96 13.81
CA THR A 28 8.89 -6.97 12.74
C THR A 28 7.54 -7.06 12.05
N LEU A 29 6.44 -7.03 12.80
CA LEU A 29 5.09 -7.01 12.23
C LEU A 29 4.86 -5.77 11.36
N LEU A 30 5.30 -4.59 11.82
CA LEU A 30 5.21 -3.37 11.03
C LEU A 30 6.02 -3.45 9.74
N GLY A 31 7.22 -4.02 9.76
CA GLY A 31 8.04 -4.19 8.55
C GLY A 31 7.40 -5.11 7.50
N VAL A 32 6.66 -6.15 7.93
CA VAL A 32 5.91 -7.03 7.02
C VAL A 32 4.65 -6.35 6.46
N LEU A 33 3.95 -5.56 7.28
CA LEU A 33 2.73 -4.86 6.86
C LEU A 33 3.02 -3.65 5.98
N TYR A 34 4.22 -3.06 6.10
CA TYR A 34 4.67 -1.88 5.38
C TYR A 34 6.05 -2.12 4.76
N PRO A 35 6.15 -2.99 3.73
CA PRO A 35 7.42 -3.23 3.06
C PRO A 35 7.90 -1.92 2.42
N SER A 36 9.10 -1.47 2.79
CA SER A 36 9.72 -0.29 2.20
C SER A 36 10.10 -0.55 0.74
N GLY A 37 9.96 0.46 -0.12
CA GLY A 37 10.43 0.40 -1.50
C GLY A 37 9.49 -0.28 -2.50
N GLU A 38 8.32 -0.72 -2.04
CA GLU A 38 7.30 -1.36 -2.87
C GLU A 38 5.91 -0.89 -2.44
N ILE A 39 5.12 -0.45 -3.41
CA ILE A 39 3.72 -0.09 -3.23
C ILE A 39 2.86 -1.18 -3.87
N THR A 40 2.03 -1.83 -3.07
CA THR A 40 1.00 -2.75 -3.57
C THR A 40 -0.23 -1.94 -3.93
N VAL A 41 -0.66 -2.05 -5.19
CA VAL A 41 -1.90 -1.48 -5.67
C VAL A 41 -2.90 -2.61 -5.83
N THR A 42 -4.11 -2.40 -5.34
CA THR A 42 -5.24 -3.30 -5.48
C THR A 42 -6.39 -2.54 -6.10
N ILE A 43 -6.95 -3.10 -7.18
CA ILE A 43 -8.13 -2.57 -7.85
C ILE A 43 -9.23 -3.62 -7.76
N GLU A 44 -10.35 -3.24 -7.16
CA GLU A 44 -11.56 -4.05 -7.05
C GLU A 44 -12.63 -3.47 -7.97
N ASN A 45 -13.21 -4.32 -8.82
CA ASN A 45 -14.34 -3.96 -9.64
C ASN A 45 -15.65 -4.40 -8.94
N GLN A 46 -16.42 -3.46 -8.40
CA GLN A 46 -17.75 -3.72 -7.84
C GLN A 46 -18.90 -3.39 -8.79
N THR A 47 -18.59 -3.07 -10.04
CA THR A 47 -19.61 -2.86 -11.08
C THR A 47 -20.19 -4.19 -11.55
N ASP A 48 -21.23 -4.14 -12.38
CA ASP A 48 -21.87 -5.31 -13.00
C ASP A 48 -21.32 -5.66 -14.39
N GLU A 49 -20.24 -4.98 -14.81
CA GLU A 49 -19.57 -5.19 -16.09
C GLU A 49 -18.05 -5.34 -15.92
N ASP A 50 -17.41 -5.96 -16.92
CA ASP A 50 -15.96 -6.10 -16.94
C ASP A 50 -15.31 -4.76 -17.34
N ILE A 51 -14.26 -4.37 -16.64
CA ILE A 51 -13.56 -3.11 -16.92
C ILE A 51 -12.28 -3.41 -17.71
N GLU A 52 -12.26 -2.97 -18.96
CA GLU A 52 -11.12 -3.08 -19.87
C GLU A 52 -10.40 -1.74 -20.06
N GLY A 53 -9.10 -1.74 -20.31
CA GLY A 53 -8.34 -0.52 -20.64
C GLY A 53 -7.99 0.38 -19.46
N LEU A 54 -8.10 -0.13 -18.22
CA LEU A 54 -7.54 0.53 -17.04
C LEU A 54 -6.01 0.61 -17.14
N MET A 55 -5.47 1.76 -16.76
CA MET A 55 -4.03 1.98 -16.70
C MET A 55 -3.67 2.73 -15.43
N THR A 56 -2.49 2.41 -14.89
CA THR A 56 -1.87 3.19 -13.82
C THR A 56 -0.64 3.88 -14.36
N THR A 57 -0.61 5.20 -14.29
CA THR A 57 0.56 6.00 -14.70
C THR A 57 1.27 6.60 -13.51
N PHE A 58 2.53 6.91 -13.73
CA PHE A 58 3.40 7.51 -12.74
C PHE A 58 4.05 8.78 -13.29
N THR A 59 4.08 9.83 -12.48
CA THR A 59 4.89 11.00 -12.81
C THR A 59 6.37 10.66 -12.66
N ASN A 60 7.21 11.13 -13.59
CA ASN A 60 8.69 11.06 -13.54
C ASN A 60 9.31 9.65 -13.57
N ASN A 61 9.24 8.99 -14.74
CA ASN A 61 10.08 7.84 -15.13
C ASN A 61 9.78 6.47 -14.50
N ILE A 62 8.59 6.23 -13.96
CA ILE A 62 8.12 4.83 -13.80
C ILE A 62 7.23 4.51 -15.00
N THR A 63 7.47 3.35 -15.62
CA THR A 63 6.70 2.87 -16.76
C THR A 63 5.22 2.76 -16.40
N ASP A 64 4.34 3.20 -17.30
CA ASP A 64 2.91 2.98 -17.19
C ASP A 64 2.60 1.47 -17.11
N ILE A 65 1.60 1.13 -16.30
CA ILE A 65 1.16 -0.25 -16.09
C ILE A 65 -0.25 -0.34 -16.66
N GLU A 66 -0.37 -0.97 -17.82
CA GLU A 66 -1.67 -1.42 -18.35
C GLU A 66 -2.16 -2.60 -17.51
N LEU A 67 -3.40 -2.54 -17.07
CA LEU A 67 -4.02 -3.62 -16.34
C LEU A 67 -4.69 -4.60 -17.32
N PRO A 68 -4.68 -5.91 -17.01
CA PRO A 68 -5.61 -6.82 -17.69
C PRO A 68 -7.06 -6.41 -17.39
N PRO A 69 -8.03 -6.89 -18.19
CA PRO A 69 -9.44 -6.76 -17.86
C PRO A 69 -9.71 -7.17 -16.40
N VAL A 70 -10.42 -6.32 -15.66
CA VAL A 70 -10.85 -6.60 -14.29
C VAL A 70 -12.31 -7.04 -14.36
N GLU A 71 -12.55 -8.34 -14.28
CA GLU A 71 -13.90 -8.90 -14.37
C GLU A 71 -14.80 -8.36 -13.25
N SER A 72 -16.11 -8.31 -13.51
CA SER A 72 -17.11 -7.89 -12.53
C SER A 72 -17.00 -8.69 -11.22
N GLY A 73 -16.79 -7.99 -10.10
CA GLY A 73 -16.64 -8.58 -8.77
C GLY A 73 -15.24 -9.09 -8.43
N GLU A 74 -14.27 -8.97 -9.34
CA GLU A 74 -12.91 -9.47 -9.15
C GLU A 74 -11.96 -8.38 -8.64
N VAL A 75 -10.83 -8.85 -8.10
CA VAL A 75 -9.76 -8.03 -7.54
C VAL A 75 -8.47 -8.30 -8.28
N TYR A 76 -7.86 -7.25 -8.83
CA TYR A 76 -6.53 -7.30 -9.41
C TYR A 76 -5.52 -6.61 -8.50
N SER A 77 -4.34 -7.20 -8.32
CA SER A 77 -3.28 -6.61 -7.50
C SER A 77 -1.93 -6.72 -8.20
N PHE A 78 -1.17 -5.64 -8.13
CA PHE A 78 0.17 -5.54 -8.68
C PHE A 78 1.05 -4.69 -7.76
N ASN A 79 2.36 -4.83 -7.93
CA ASN A 79 3.33 -4.10 -7.11
C ASN A 79 4.17 -3.16 -7.96
N VAL A 80 4.51 -2.03 -7.35
CA VAL A 80 5.31 -0.97 -7.96
C VAL A 80 6.53 -0.71 -7.11
N LYS A 81 7.71 -0.83 -7.72
CA LYS A 81 8.99 -0.59 -7.04
C LYS A 81 9.34 0.89 -7.09
N THR A 82 9.64 1.47 -5.94
CA THR A 82 10.00 2.89 -5.79
C THR A 82 11.48 3.09 -5.49
N VAL A 83 12.30 2.03 -5.59
CA VAL A 83 13.75 2.06 -5.31
C VAL A 83 14.62 2.14 -6.57
N ALA A 84 14.00 2.23 -7.76
CA ALA A 84 14.70 2.36 -9.03
C ALA A 84 15.65 3.57 -9.02
N ASP A 85 16.81 3.44 -9.66
CA ASP A 85 17.89 4.44 -9.58
C ASP A 85 17.55 5.78 -10.25
N ASP A 86 16.58 5.76 -11.15
CA ASP A 86 16.05 6.89 -11.91
C ASP A 86 14.78 7.51 -11.30
N PHE A 87 14.23 6.91 -10.24
CA PHE A 87 13.05 7.43 -9.55
C PHE A 87 13.44 8.21 -8.28
N TYR A 88 13.06 9.49 -8.24
CA TYR A 88 13.29 10.37 -7.08
C TYR A 88 11.98 10.70 -6.36
N GLU A 89 11.01 11.23 -7.11
CA GLU A 89 9.69 11.56 -6.62
C GLU A 89 8.67 11.56 -7.77
N GLY A 90 7.40 11.31 -7.45
CA GLY A 90 6.31 11.33 -8.42
C GLY A 90 4.93 11.27 -7.76
N SER A 91 3.92 11.06 -8.59
CA SER A 91 2.54 10.77 -8.17
C SER A 91 2.04 9.56 -8.95
N MET A 92 0.99 8.90 -8.48
CA MET A 92 0.34 7.76 -9.15
C MET A 92 -1.08 8.16 -9.52
N GLN A 93 -1.47 7.87 -10.76
CA GLN A 93 -2.81 8.16 -11.27
C GLN A 93 -3.42 6.91 -11.89
N LEU A 94 -4.74 6.77 -11.72
CA LEU A 94 -5.56 5.81 -12.44
C LEU A 94 -6.13 6.50 -13.68
N ILE A 95 -6.08 5.82 -14.82
CA ILE A 95 -6.59 6.29 -16.10
C ILE A 95 -7.56 5.26 -16.65
N TYR A 96 -8.69 5.73 -17.16
CA TYR A 96 -9.71 4.94 -17.85
C TYR A 96 -10.35 5.80 -18.93
N ASP A 97 -10.19 5.43 -20.20
CA ASP A 97 -10.60 6.24 -21.35
C ASP A 97 -10.09 7.70 -21.25
N SER A 98 -11.00 8.69 -21.10
CA SER A 98 -10.65 10.10 -20.92
C SER A 98 -10.58 10.55 -19.44
N TYR A 99 -10.95 9.66 -18.52
CA TYR A 99 -10.91 9.88 -17.08
C TYR A 99 -9.50 9.69 -16.51
N SER A 100 -9.12 10.57 -15.59
CA SER A 100 -7.85 10.51 -14.87
C SER A 100 -8.02 10.98 -13.43
N GLU A 101 -7.60 10.15 -12.47
CA GLU A 101 -7.68 10.45 -11.05
C GLU A 101 -6.36 10.14 -10.33
N THR A 102 -5.96 11.05 -9.45
CA THR A 102 -4.75 10.85 -8.63
C THR A 102 -5.06 9.91 -7.47
N ILE A 103 -4.48 8.72 -7.49
CA ILE A 103 -4.66 7.71 -6.42
C ILE A 103 -3.57 7.81 -5.34
N VAL A 104 -2.42 8.39 -5.65
CA VAL A 104 -1.38 8.80 -4.68
C VAL A 104 -0.76 10.12 -5.10
N GLY A 105 -0.92 11.17 -4.29
CA GLY A 105 -0.46 12.52 -4.65
C GLY A 105 1.05 12.75 -4.58
N TYR A 106 1.78 11.99 -3.76
CA TYR A 106 3.24 12.10 -3.65
C TYR A 106 3.85 10.76 -3.25
N ILE A 107 4.86 10.34 -4.00
CA ILE A 107 5.64 9.11 -3.80
C ILE A 107 7.11 9.51 -3.89
N GLY A 108 7.87 9.31 -2.81
CA GLY A 108 9.32 9.46 -2.82
C GLY A 108 10.05 8.15 -3.08
N ARG A 109 11.34 8.24 -3.41
CA ARG A 109 12.21 7.06 -3.52
C ARG A 109 12.21 6.25 -2.22
N GLY A 110 12.01 4.94 -2.33
CA GLY A 110 11.97 4.02 -1.19
C GLY A 110 10.64 3.98 -0.45
N TYR A 111 9.64 4.77 -0.87
CA TYR A 111 8.31 4.73 -0.28
C TYR A 111 7.68 3.37 -0.50
N GLY A 112 6.97 2.89 0.52
CA GLY A 112 6.26 1.63 0.45
C GLY A 112 4.88 1.72 1.06
N GLY A 113 4.06 0.72 0.78
CA GLY A 113 2.73 0.65 1.36
C GLY A 113 1.68 0.10 0.43
N LYS A 114 0.45 0.59 0.59
CA LYS A 114 -0.73 0.05 -0.07
C LYS A 114 -1.61 1.15 -0.65
N VAL A 115 -2.19 0.87 -1.80
CA VAL A 115 -3.23 1.66 -2.46
C VAL A 115 -4.36 0.70 -2.78
N GLU A 116 -5.57 1.03 -2.36
CA GLU A 116 -6.78 0.29 -2.61
C GLU A 116 -7.74 1.21 -3.36
N VAL A 117 -8.15 0.76 -4.55
CA VAL A 117 -9.11 1.43 -5.42
C VAL A 117 -10.29 0.50 -5.56
N ILE A 118 -11.47 0.95 -5.13
CA ILE A 118 -12.73 0.22 -5.29
C ILE A 118 -13.56 0.98 -6.31
N ILE A 119 -13.76 0.42 -7.49
CA ILE A 119 -14.60 1.00 -8.54
C ILE A 119 -16.05 0.60 -8.26
N GLU A 120 -16.88 1.56 -7.87
CA GLU A 120 -18.25 1.31 -7.42
C GLU A 120 -19.27 1.39 -8.57
N SER A 121 -19.01 2.25 -9.57
CA SER A 121 -19.84 2.39 -10.77
C SER A 121 -19.09 3.10 -11.89
N ILE A 122 -19.58 2.93 -13.13
CA ILE A 122 -19.20 3.71 -14.31
C ILE A 122 -20.43 4.52 -14.72
N ASP A 123 -20.27 5.83 -14.93
CA ASP A 123 -21.38 6.68 -15.36
C ASP A 123 -21.58 6.68 -16.89
N GLU A 124 -22.63 7.35 -17.36
CA GLU A 124 -22.98 7.41 -18.80
C GLU A 124 -21.90 8.08 -19.66
N ASP A 125 -20.96 8.81 -19.05
CA ASP A 125 -19.85 9.51 -19.69
C ASP A 125 -18.52 8.73 -19.57
N ASN A 126 -18.56 7.45 -19.18
CA ASN A 126 -17.40 6.59 -18.90
C ASN A 126 -16.50 7.11 -17.76
N GLN A 127 -17.02 7.89 -16.81
CA GLN A 127 -16.25 8.29 -15.63
C GLN A 127 -16.39 7.24 -14.54
N LEU A 128 -15.25 6.89 -13.92
CA LEU A 128 -15.23 5.98 -12.79
C LEU A 128 -15.67 6.72 -11.53
N ASN A 129 -16.65 6.17 -10.82
CA ASN A 129 -16.87 6.51 -9.43
C ASN A 129 -16.10 5.51 -8.56
N ALA A 130 -14.96 5.94 -8.05
CA ALA A 130 -14.04 5.10 -7.29
C ALA A 130 -13.82 5.63 -5.87
N ARG A 131 -13.67 4.70 -4.94
CA ARG A 131 -13.21 4.96 -3.58
C ARG A 131 -11.73 4.61 -3.47
N ILE A 132 -10.93 5.60 -3.08
CA ILE A 132 -9.48 5.44 -2.99
C ILE A 132 -9.05 5.53 -1.53
N THR A 133 -8.34 4.51 -1.08
CA THR A 133 -7.65 4.50 0.22
C THR A 133 -6.18 4.19 0.00
N HIS A 134 -5.29 4.97 0.61
CA HIS A 134 -3.87 4.69 0.52
C HIS A 134 -3.17 4.85 1.88
N THR A 135 -2.12 4.07 2.07
CA THR A 135 -1.15 4.23 3.15
C THR A 135 0.22 4.04 2.54
N VAL A 136 0.80 5.12 2.03
CA VAL A 136 2.11 5.17 1.36
C VAL A 136 3.03 6.09 2.16
N LYS A 137 4.26 5.65 2.43
CA LYS A 137 5.21 6.33 3.32
C LYS A 137 6.64 5.89 3.09
#